data_AF-A0A1Q8DTA6-F1
#
_entry.id   AF-A0A1Q8DTA6-F1
#
_cell.length_a   1.000
_cell.length_b   1.000
_cell.length_c   1.000
_cell.angle_alpha   90.00
_cell.angle_beta   90.00
_cell.angle_gamma   90.00
#
_symmetry.space_group_name_H-M   'P 1'
#
loop_
_entity.id
_entity.type
_entity.pdbx_description
1 polymer ?
#
loop_
_entity_poly.entity_id
_entity_poly.type
_entity_poly.pdbx_seq_one_letter_code
_entity_poly.pdbx_strand_id
1 'polypeptide(L)'
;MADNICGAKTRAGKPCKKTPIAGKKRCRLHGGLSTGPSKGSRNNLKHGIYSRIFDDSQIDDAIAMQGTVSRELAIARIQLANCLAYRKAQGDTPALDEIKDETLADEEDEDVVKKARAKDAARCGEYYDPDEDDYGGQESEPLKRTRVYRTRDWANEEARLINLIARLEMQLVKQELSVVELAQKKREAEKLPTGGNNRNVDDMTDDELDEYALRLLSGKS
;
A
#
# COMPACT_ATOMS: atom_id res chain seq x y z
N MET A 1 12.19 29.81 -26.57
CA MET A 1 11.54 30.70 -25.60
C MET A 1 10.54 29.86 -24.83
N ALA A 2 10.65 29.74 -23.50
CA ALA A 2 9.70 28.93 -22.73
C ALA A 2 8.32 29.60 -22.80
N ASP A 3 7.32 28.86 -23.25
CA ASP A 3 5.93 29.34 -23.27
C ASP A 3 5.57 29.86 -21.88
N ASN A 4 5.26 31.15 -21.83
CA ASN A 4 5.05 31.92 -20.60
C ASN A 4 3.65 31.63 -20.03
N ILE A 5 3.27 30.35 -20.01
CA ILE A 5 1.90 29.87 -19.79
C ILE A 5 1.94 28.69 -18.79
N CYS A 6 1.01 28.69 -17.85
CA CYS A 6 0.95 27.73 -16.75
C CYS A 6 0.78 26.27 -17.22
N GLY A 7 -0.02 26.03 -18.26
CA GLY A 7 -0.21 24.70 -18.86
C GLY A 7 -0.87 23.62 -18.00
N ALA A 8 -1.28 23.92 -16.76
CA ALA A 8 -1.95 22.95 -15.88
C ALA A 8 -3.33 22.56 -16.42
N LYS A 9 -3.72 21.28 -16.29
CA LYS A 9 -5.04 20.80 -16.72
C LYS A 9 -6.13 21.44 -15.85
N THR A 10 -7.00 22.23 -16.48
CA THR A 10 -8.15 22.83 -15.80
C THR A 10 -9.27 21.80 -15.60
N ARG A 11 -10.28 22.11 -14.77
CA ARG A 11 -11.47 21.26 -14.59
C ARG A 11 -12.20 20.97 -15.92
N ALA A 12 -12.13 21.89 -16.87
CA ALA A 12 -12.68 21.73 -18.23
C ALA A 12 -11.77 20.92 -19.18
N GLY A 13 -10.70 20.29 -18.68
CA GLY A 13 -9.81 19.43 -19.45
C GLY A 13 -8.77 20.15 -20.33
N LYS A 14 -8.92 21.45 -20.56
CA LYS A 14 -7.99 22.27 -21.37
C LYS A 14 -6.79 22.77 -20.55
N PRO A 15 -5.62 23.02 -21.19
CA PRO A 15 -4.46 23.58 -20.49
C PRO A 15 -4.70 25.03 -20.04
N CYS A 16 -4.21 25.37 -18.86
CA CYS A 16 -4.35 26.70 -18.29
C CYS A 16 -3.51 27.73 -19.06
N LYS A 17 -4.19 28.76 -19.59
CA LYS A 17 -3.57 29.84 -20.37
C LYS A 17 -3.01 31.00 -19.54
N LYS A 18 -3.11 30.96 -18.20
CA LYS A 18 -2.61 32.04 -17.33
C LYS A 18 -1.09 32.04 -17.28
N THR A 19 -0.50 33.23 -17.09
CA THR A 19 0.94 33.38 -16.90
C THR A 19 1.42 32.72 -15.60
N PRO A 20 2.55 31.98 -15.61
CA PRO A 20 3.20 31.51 -14.41
C PRO A 20 3.67 32.67 -13.53
N ILE A 21 3.84 32.41 -12.24
CA ILE A 21 4.55 33.35 -11.37
C ILE A 21 6.03 33.38 -11.78
N ALA A 22 6.67 34.55 -11.70
CA ALA A 22 8.08 34.72 -12.04
C ALA A 22 8.96 33.66 -11.33
N GLY A 23 9.83 32.99 -12.09
CA GLY A 23 10.70 31.92 -11.60
C GLY A 23 10.01 30.58 -11.32
N LYS A 24 8.71 30.44 -11.58
CA LYS A 24 7.94 29.21 -11.36
C LYS A 24 7.26 28.71 -12.63
N LYS A 25 6.90 27.43 -12.63
CA LYS A 25 6.25 26.75 -13.78
C LYS A 25 4.73 26.85 -13.81
N ARG A 26 4.10 27.34 -12.73
CA ARG A 26 2.63 27.36 -12.57
C ARG A 26 2.12 28.74 -12.14
N CYS A 27 0.87 29.05 -12.48
CA CYS A 27 0.21 30.30 -12.06
C CYS A 27 -0.31 30.21 -10.62
N ARG A 28 -0.74 31.35 -10.08
CA ARG A 28 -1.29 31.47 -8.72
C ARG A 28 -2.40 30.45 -8.40
N LEU A 29 -3.24 30.12 -9.39
CA LEU A 29 -4.38 29.20 -9.21
C LEU A 29 -4.01 27.72 -9.28
N HIS A 30 -2.84 27.37 -9.84
CA HIS A 30 -2.43 25.97 -10.05
C HIS A 30 -1.14 25.65 -9.29
N GLY A 31 -1.05 26.10 -8.04
CA GLY A 31 0.06 25.79 -7.14
C GLY A 31 1.32 26.64 -7.36
N GLY A 32 1.26 27.71 -8.15
CA GLY A 32 2.38 28.64 -8.29
C GLY A 32 2.73 29.38 -7.00
N LEU A 33 1.78 29.56 -6.08
CA LEU A 33 2.08 30.08 -4.74
C LEU A 33 2.53 29.02 -3.74
N SER A 34 2.39 27.73 -4.07
CA SER A 34 2.80 26.66 -3.17
C SER A 34 4.31 26.72 -2.98
N THR A 35 4.75 26.71 -1.73
CA THR A 35 6.16 26.63 -1.31
C THR A 35 6.71 25.21 -1.34
N GLY A 36 5.87 24.25 -1.74
CA GLY A 36 6.14 22.83 -1.56
C GLY A 36 6.08 22.42 -0.09
N PRO A 37 6.16 21.11 0.21
CA PRO A 37 6.35 20.64 1.57
C PRO A 37 7.70 21.16 2.11
N SER A 38 7.74 21.54 3.38
CA SER A 38 9.00 21.87 4.06
C SER A 38 9.95 20.66 4.01
N LYS A 39 11.26 20.91 3.97
CA LYS A 39 12.25 19.83 4.06
C LYS A 39 11.99 19.01 5.34
N GLY A 40 11.75 17.71 5.18
CA GLY A 40 11.41 16.81 6.30
C GLY A 40 9.92 16.64 6.61
N SER A 41 9.01 17.28 5.84
CA SER A 41 7.55 17.13 6.01
C SER A 41 7.11 15.66 5.90
N ARG A 42 6.55 15.14 6.99
CA ARG A 42 5.93 13.80 7.09
C ARG A 42 4.42 13.81 6.84
N ASN A 43 3.84 14.92 6.39
CA ASN A 43 2.37 15.07 6.26
C ASN A 43 1.73 14.08 5.26
N ASN A 44 2.50 13.51 4.33
CA ASN A 44 2.03 12.46 3.40
C ASN A 44 2.48 11.04 3.83
N LEU A 45 3.14 10.92 4.98
CA LEU A 45 3.58 9.63 5.51
C LEU A 45 2.41 8.97 6.27
N LYS A 46 1.64 8.12 5.59
CA LYS A 46 0.44 7.50 6.17
C LYS A 46 0.73 6.63 7.39
N HIS A 47 1.64 5.68 7.25
CA HIS A 47 1.95 4.70 8.29
C HIS A 47 3.46 4.41 8.46
N GLY A 48 4.32 4.94 7.58
CA GLY A 48 5.79 4.85 7.74
C GLY A 48 6.42 3.47 7.53
N ILE A 49 5.62 2.40 7.46
CA ILE A 49 6.04 0.98 7.34
C ILE A 49 7.10 0.77 6.24
N TYR A 50 6.90 1.34 5.05
CA TYR A 50 7.81 1.12 3.90
C TYR A 50 9.04 2.04 3.87
N SER A 51 9.18 2.96 4.81
CA SER A 51 10.28 3.95 4.86
C SER A 51 11.26 3.71 6.01
N ARG A 52 11.06 2.63 6.78
CA ARG A 52 11.97 2.24 7.85
C ARG A 52 13.15 1.48 7.26
N ILE A 53 14.34 1.84 7.72
CA ILE A 53 15.55 1.02 7.57
C ILE A 53 15.47 -0.04 8.67
N PHE A 54 15.64 -1.31 8.28
CA PHE A 54 15.63 -2.44 9.20
C PHE A 54 17.04 -2.69 9.72
N ASP A 55 17.15 -3.09 10.99
CA ASP A 55 18.40 -3.59 11.56
C ASP A 55 18.56 -5.10 11.27
N ASP A 56 19.80 -5.60 11.39
CA ASP A 56 20.10 -7.01 11.09
C ASP A 56 19.32 -7.97 12.01
N SER A 57 19.07 -7.58 13.27
CA SER A 57 18.27 -8.36 14.23
C SER A 57 16.82 -8.50 13.78
N GLN A 58 16.20 -7.45 13.23
CA GLN A 58 14.85 -7.47 12.68
C GLN A 58 14.75 -8.33 11.43
N ILE A 59 15.81 -8.37 10.63
CA ILE A 59 15.91 -9.26 9.48
C ILE A 59 15.99 -10.71 9.95
N ASP A 60 16.82 -11.00 10.96
CA ASP A 60 16.95 -12.34 11.53
C ASP A 60 15.65 -12.82 12.19
N ASP A 61 14.96 -11.95 12.92
CA ASP A 61 13.63 -12.23 13.49
C ASP A 61 12.61 -12.50 12.38
N ALA A 62 12.66 -11.74 11.28
CA ALA A 62 11.80 -11.97 10.12
C ALA A 62 12.11 -13.29 9.39
N ILE A 63 13.38 -13.69 9.34
CA ILE A 63 13.81 -15.00 8.81
C ILE A 63 13.34 -16.12 9.75
N ALA A 64 13.47 -15.95 11.06
CA ALA A 64 12.98 -16.91 12.06
C ALA A 64 11.45 -17.06 12.03
N MET A 65 10.73 -15.99 11.68
CA MET A 65 9.28 -16.02 11.44
C MET A 65 8.88 -16.74 10.15
N GLN A 66 9.81 -17.11 9.27
CA GLN A 66 9.47 -17.81 8.02
C GLN A 66 8.81 -19.17 8.31
N GLY A 67 7.52 -19.27 7.99
CA GLY A 67 6.81 -20.53 7.83
C GLY A 67 7.11 -21.15 6.46
N THR A 68 7.03 -22.48 6.37
CA THR A 68 6.95 -23.14 5.06
C THR A 68 5.60 -22.81 4.40
N VAL A 69 5.54 -22.80 3.07
CA VAL A 69 4.27 -22.60 2.33
C VAL A 69 3.21 -23.63 2.78
N SER A 70 3.62 -24.85 3.11
CA SER A 70 2.77 -25.89 3.67
C SER A 70 2.15 -25.50 5.02
N ARG A 71 2.91 -24.81 5.89
CA ARG A 71 2.42 -24.34 7.20
C ARG A 71 1.41 -23.21 7.03
N GLU A 72 1.69 -22.25 6.15
CA GLU A 72 0.75 -21.16 5.83
C GLU A 72 -0.56 -21.68 5.22
N LEU A 73 -0.45 -22.69 4.35
CA LEU A 73 -1.61 -23.39 3.78
C LEU A 73 -2.45 -24.06 4.87
N ALA A 74 -1.82 -24.73 5.83
CA ALA A 74 -2.52 -25.34 6.96
C ALA A 74 -3.25 -24.30 7.82
N ILE A 75 -2.61 -23.17 8.12
CA ILE A 75 -3.21 -22.05 8.86
C ILE A 75 -4.41 -21.49 8.09
N ALA A 76 -4.28 -21.22 6.80
CA ALA A 76 -5.36 -20.69 5.96
C ALA A 76 -6.57 -21.65 5.90
N ARG A 77 -6.32 -22.97 5.84
CA ARG A 77 -7.37 -24.00 5.90
C ARG A 77 -8.09 -24.03 7.24
N ILE A 78 -7.36 -23.91 8.36
CA ILE A 78 -7.97 -23.80 9.70
C ILE A 78 -8.82 -22.53 9.81
N GLN A 79 -8.32 -21.40 9.30
CA GLN A 79 -9.08 -20.14 9.29
C GLN A 79 -10.36 -20.25 8.47
N LEU A 80 -10.31 -20.89 7.29
CA LEU A 80 -11.50 -21.15 6.48
C LEU A 80 -12.49 -22.06 7.21
N ALA A 81 -12.02 -23.14 7.83
CA ALA A 81 -12.86 -24.05 8.61
C ALA A 81 -13.57 -23.32 9.76
N ASN A 82 -12.84 -22.46 10.49
CA ASN A 82 -13.42 -21.63 11.54
C ASN A 82 -14.44 -20.64 10.96
N CYS A 83 -14.13 -19.95 9.86
CA CYS A 83 -15.04 -19.03 9.18
C CYS A 83 -16.36 -19.71 8.79
N LEU A 84 -16.27 -20.91 8.20
CA LEU A 84 -17.43 -21.73 7.84
C LEU A 84 -18.24 -22.19 9.07
N ALA A 85 -17.56 -22.55 10.16
CA ALA A 85 -18.21 -22.92 11.42
C ALA A 85 -18.95 -21.73 12.06
N TYR A 86 -18.33 -20.55 12.07
CA TYR A 86 -18.96 -19.31 12.52
C TYR A 86 -20.18 -18.95 11.65
N ARG A 87 -20.06 -19.07 10.31
CA ARG A 87 -21.19 -18.84 9.40
C ARG A 87 -22.35 -19.80 9.67
N LYS A 88 -22.04 -21.09 9.89
CA LYS A 88 -23.06 -22.10 10.25
C LYS A 88 -23.75 -21.78 11.57
N ALA A 89 -23.04 -21.22 12.54
CA ALA A 89 -23.58 -20.90 13.87
C ALA A 89 -24.41 -19.60 13.90
N GLN A 90 -24.02 -18.57 13.14
CA GLN A 90 -24.66 -17.24 13.15
C GLN A 90 -25.76 -17.09 12.08
N GLY A 91 -25.80 -17.97 11.07
CA GLY A 91 -26.64 -17.78 9.88
C GLY A 91 -26.12 -16.65 8.99
N ASP A 92 -26.72 -16.46 7.80
CA ASP A 92 -26.29 -15.45 6.82
C ASP A 92 -26.60 -13.99 7.22
N THR A 93 -27.17 -13.77 8.41
CA THR A 93 -27.56 -12.44 8.88
C THR A 93 -26.34 -11.66 9.41
N PRO A 94 -25.98 -10.53 8.81
CA PRO A 94 -24.88 -9.72 9.29
C PRO A 94 -25.23 -9.08 10.65
N ALA A 95 -24.37 -9.26 11.65
CA ALA A 95 -24.48 -8.53 12.92
C ALA A 95 -24.16 -7.04 12.71
N LEU A 96 -24.98 -6.17 13.31
CA LEU A 96 -24.82 -4.71 13.31
C LEU A 96 -23.88 -4.29 14.45
N ASP A 97 -22.64 -3.95 14.12
CA ASP A 97 -21.66 -3.47 15.09
C ASP A 97 -21.59 -1.93 15.11
N GLU A 98 -22.06 -1.36 16.23
CA GLU A 98 -21.89 0.01 16.77
C GLU A 98 -22.52 1.23 16.06
N ILE A 99 -23.31 1.99 16.83
CA ILE A 99 -23.73 3.36 16.53
C ILE A 99 -22.68 4.30 17.12
N LYS A 100 -22.08 5.17 16.31
CA LYS A 100 -21.22 6.26 16.80
C LYS A 100 -22.00 7.57 16.77
N ASP A 101 -22.22 8.11 17.95
CA ASP A 101 -22.75 9.47 18.10
C ASP A 101 -21.56 10.42 18.24
N GLU A 102 -21.35 11.28 17.25
CA GLU A 102 -20.33 12.33 17.27
C GLU A 102 -21.07 13.68 17.37
N THR A 103 -20.71 14.51 18.33
CA THR A 103 -21.20 15.90 18.35
C THR A 103 -20.50 16.70 17.27
N LEU A 104 -21.27 17.44 16.49
CA LEU A 104 -20.70 18.47 15.63
C LEU A 104 -20.40 19.70 16.45
N ALA A 105 -19.15 20.10 16.47
CA ALA A 105 -18.84 21.51 16.63
C ALA A 105 -19.22 22.20 15.30
N ASP A 106 -20.45 22.67 15.20
CA ASP A 106 -20.80 23.62 14.15
C ASP A 106 -20.18 24.96 14.57
N GLU A 107 -18.97 25.27 14.07
CA GLU A 107 -18.48 26.65 14.05
C GLU A 107 -19.31 27.42 13.00
N GLU A 108 -20.58 27.71 13.32
CA GLU A 108 -21.33 28.72 12.59
C GLU A 108 -20.81 30.09 13.03
N ASP A 109 -20.49 30.97 12.08
CA ASP A 109 -20.12 32.35 12.35
C ASP A 109 -21.21 33.00 13.23
N GLU A 110 -20.85 33.52 14.41
CA GLU A 110 -21.79 34.10 15.40
C GLU A 110 -22.80 35.08 14.80
N ASP A 111 -22.38 35.80 13.76
CA ASP A 111 -23.21 36.77 13.03
C ASP A 111 -24.43 36.16 12.33
N VAL A 112 -24.32 34.89 11.91
CA VAL A 112 -25.42 34.17 11.27
C VAL A 112 -26.48 33.79 12.31
N VAL A 113 -26.03 33.31 13.47
CA VAL A 113 -26.89 32.93 14.60
C VAL A 113 -27.65 34.14 15.15
N LYS A 114 -26.96 35.27 15.36
CA LYS A 114 -27.57 36.53 15.83
C LYS A 114 -28.67 37.04 14.89
N LYS A 115 -28.44 36.97 13.57
CA LYS A 115 -29.45 37.39 12.57
C LYS A 115 -30.67 36.47 12.52
N ALA A 116 -30.49 35.18 12.74
CA ALA A 116 -31.60 34.23 12.80
C ALA A 116 -32.50 34.52 14.00
N ARG A 117 -31.93 34.72 15.19
CA ARG A 117 -32.68 35.07 16.41
C ARG A 117 -33.43 36.39 16.30
N ALA A 118 -32.80 37.43 15.75
CA ALA A 118 -33.45 38.71 15.52
C ALA A 118 -34.68 38.61 14.61
N LYS A 119 -34.62 37.74 13.61
CA LYS A 119 -35.72 37.53 12.66
C LYS A 119 -36.90 36.80 13.29
N ASP A 120 -36.65 35.83 14.16
CA ASP A 120 -37.70 35.09 14.87
C ASP A 120 -38.37 35.96 15.94
N ALA A 121 -37.62 36.75 16.69
CA ALA A 121 -38.18 37.72 17.64
C ALA A 121 -39.11 38.72 16.92
N ALA A 122 -38.67 39.29 15.80
CA ALA A 122 -39.50 40.20 15.00
C ALA A 122 -40.78 39.54 14.47
N ARG A 123 -40.75 38.23 14.17
CA ARG A 123 -41.95 37.48 13.76
C ARG A 123 -42.97 37.34 14.88
N CYS A 124 -42.50 37.22 16.12
CA CYS A 124 -43.34 37.15 17.32
C CYS A 124 -43.73 38.55 17.85
N GLY A 125 -43.24 39.62 17.21
CA GLY A 125 -43.48 41.00 17.64
C GLY A 125 -42.59 41.45 18.81
N GLU A 126 -41.52 40.69 19.09
CA GLU A 126 -40.54 40.97 20.13
C GLU A 126 -39.28 41.62 19.53
N TYR A 127 -38.56 42.40 20.34
CA TYR A 127 -37.30 43.03 19.95
C TYR A 127 -36.14 42.22 20.54
N TYR A 128 -35.21 41.81 19.69
CA TYR A 128 -33.98 41.12 20.09
C TYR A 128 -32.82 42.10 20.02
N ASP A 129 -32.17 42.34 21.16
CA ASP A 129 -30.93 43.12 21.24
C ASP A 129 -29.72 42.16 21.19
N PRO A 130 -28.94 42.15 20.09
CA PRO A 130 -27.81 41.23 19.93
C PRO A 130 -26.66 41.45 20.92
N ASP A 131 -26.63 42.58 21.62
CA ASP A 131 -25.55 42.99 22.52
C ASP A 131 -25.95 42.89 24.01
N GLU A 132 -27.25 42.86 24.34
CA GLU A 132 -27.74 42.79 25.74
C GLU A 132 -28.20 41.39 26.17
N ASP A 133 -28.69 40.54 25.25
CA ASP A 133 -29.28 39.24 25.59
C ASP A 133 -28.29 38.06 25.44
N ASP A 134 -27.13 38.14 26.09
CA ASP A 134 -26.24 36.99 26.32
C ASP A 134 -26.70 36.16 27.53
N TYR A 135 -27.98 35.76 27.56
CA TYR A 135 -28.37 34.66 28.43
C TYR A 135 -27.91 33.37 27.77
N GLY A 136 -26.75 32.89 28.23
CA GLY A 136 -26.11 31.64 27.84
C GLY A 136 -26.98 30.40 28.06
N GLY A 137 -28.03 30.27 27.26
CA GLY A 137 -28.68 29.00 27.02
C GLY A 137 -27.72 28.13 26.24
N GLN A 138 -27.20 27.08 26.87
CA GLN A 138 -26.44 26.04 26.19
C GLN A 138 -27.35 25.40 25.15
N GLU A 139 -27.30 25.87 23.91
CA GLU A 139 -27.87 25.14 22.78
C GLU A 139 -27.18 23.78 22.75
N SER A 140 -27.95 22.71 22.92
CA SER A 140 -27.38 21.36 22.84
C SER A 140 -26.86 21.15 21.42
N GLU A 141 -25.56 20.90 21.27
CA GLU A 141 -24.93 20.65 19.97
C GLU A 141 -25.72 19.57 19.18
N PRO A 142 -25.98 19.77 17.88
CA PRO A 142 -26.63 18.75 17.07
C PRO A 142 -25.76 17.50 16.99
N LEU A 143 -26.21 16.42 17.62
CA LEU A 143 -25.59 15.10 17.55
C LEU A 143 -25.69 14.53 16.13
N LYS A 144 -24.55 14.36 15.45
CA LYS A 144 -24.48 13.55 14.23
C LYS A 144 -24.38 12.08 14.62
N ARG A 145 -25.50 11.37 14.47
CA ARG A 145 -25.53 9.90 14.58
C ARG A 145 -24.98 9.28 13.30
N THR A 146 -23.73 8.83 13.34
CA THR A 146 -23.15 8.01 12.27
C THR A 146 -23.36 6.53 12.59
N ARG A 147 -24.13 5.82 11.75
CA ARG A 147 -24.24 4.36 11.85
C ARG A 147 -23.03 3.75 11.15
N VAL A 148 -22.08 3.20 11.91
CA VAL A 148 -21.02 2.37 11.34
C VAL A 148 -21.60 0.97 11.21
N TYR A 149 -21.70 0.45 10.00
CA TYR A 149 -22.13 -0.93 9.79
C TYR A 149 -20.87 -1.79 9.73
N ARG A 150 -20.47 -2.41 10.83
CA ARG A 150 -19.46 -3.49 10.77
C ARG A 150 -20.18 -4.81 10.52
N THR A 151 -20.59 -5.02 9.27
CA THR A 151 -20.84 -6.40 8.84
C THR A 151 -19.48 -7.07 8.70
N ARG A 152 -19.16 -8.05 9.55
CA ARG A 152 -18.12 -9.03 9.18
C ARG A 152 -18.70 -9.77 7.98
N ASP A 153 -18.32 -9.31 6.78
CA ASP A 153 -18.72 -9.94 5.54
C ASP A 153 -17.99 -11.28 5.44
N TRP A 154 -18.61 -12.30 6.04
CA TRP A 154 -18.10 -13.66 6.06
C TRP A 154 -17.94 -14.21 4.64
N ALA A 155 -18.73 -13.73 3.67
CA ALA A 155 -18.61 -14.14 2.28
C ALA A 155 -17.34 -13.55 1.64
N ASN A 156 -17.03 -12.28 1.90
CA ASN A 156 -15.76 -11.69 1.46
C ASN A 156 -14.56 -12.35 2.14
N GLU A 157 -14.66 -12.69 3.41
CA GLU A 157 -13.57 -13.35 4.14
C GLU A 157 -13.38 -14.80 3.66
N GLU A 158 -14.47 -15.53 3.42
CA GLU A 158 -14.47 -16.85 2.78
C GLU A 158 -13.80 -16.78 1.39
N ALA A 159 -14.23 -15.84 0.54
CA ALA A 159 -13.63 -15.65 -0.78
C ALA A 159 -12.14 -15.27 -0.71
N ARG A 160 -11.75 -14.42 0.25
CA ARG A 160 -10.34 -14.04 0.49
C ARG A 160 -9.50 -15.26 0.86
N LEU A 161 -10.00 -16.09 1.78
CA LEU A 161 -9.32 -17.30 2.25
C LEU A 161 -9.24 -18.38 1.16
N ILE A 162 -10.31 -18.60 0.38
CA ILE A 162 -10.30 -19.52 -0.77
C ILE A 162 -9.24 -19.07 -1.79
N ASN A 163 -9.21 -17.78 -2.14
CA ASN A 163 -8.21 -17.24 -3.07
C ASN A 163 -6.78 -17.29 -2.50
N LEU A 164 -6.61 -17.17 -1.18
CA LEU A 164 -5.31 -17.35 -0.53
C LEU A 164 -4.86 -18.82 -0.61
N ILE A 165 -5.74 -19.76 -0.29
CA ILE A 165 -5.48 -21.20 -0.36
C ILE A 165 -5.08 -21.60 -1.78
N ALA A 166 -5.86 -21.21 -2.79
CA ALA A 166 -5.55 -21.53 -4.19
C ALA A 166 -4.16 -21.02 -4.61
N ARG A 167 -3.80 -19.79 -4.20
CA ARG A 167 -2.47 -19.23 -4.49
C ARG A 167 -1.35 -19.99 -3.76
N LEU A 168 -1.54 -20.35 -2.50
CA LEU A 168 -0.56 -21.12 -1.73
C LEU A 168 -0.39 -22.53 -2.31
N GLU A 169 -1.47 -23.17 -2.76
CA GLU A 169 -1.43 -24.48 -3.43
C GLU A 169 -0.67 -24.41 -4.76
N MET A 170 -0.96 -23.41 -5.59
CA MET A 170 -0.19 -23.16 -6.82
C MET A 170 1.29 -22.89 -6.52
N GLN A 171 1.58 -22.15 -5.45
CA GLN A 171 2.95 -21.84 -5.06
C GLN A 171 3.70 -23.08 -4.56
N LEU A 172 3.04 -23.99 -3.85
CA LEU A 172 3.61 -25.26 -3.42
C LEU A 172 4.02 -26.11 -4.63
N VAL A 173 3.11 -26.29 -5.60
CA VAL A 173 3.40 -27.03 -6.83
C VAL A 173 4.56 -26.38 -7.60
N LYS A 174 4.58 -25.04 -7.69
CA LYS A 174 5.67 -24.31 -8.34
C LYS A 174 7.01 -24.54 -7.64
N GLN A 175 7.03 -24.59 -6.30
CA GLN A 175 8.24 -24.91 -5.54
C GLN A 175 8.71 -26.33 -5.83
N GLU A 176 7.81 -27.32 -5.82
CA GLU A 176 8.14 -28.71 -6.14
C GLU A 176 8.72 -28.85 -7.55
N LEU A 177 8.12 -28.19 -8.55
CA LEU A 177 8.66 -28.14 -9.91
C LEU A 177 10.07 -27.56 -9.95
N SER A 178 10.31 -26.44 -9.27
CA SER A 178 11.64 -25.82 -9.22
C SER A 178 12.69 -26.73 -8.58
N VAL A 179 12.32 -27.53 -7.57
CA VAL A 179 13.22 -28.51 -6.96
C VAL A 179 13.57 -29.61 -7.94
N VAL A 180 12.60 -30.12 -8.71
CA VAL A 180 12.84 -31.13 -9.75
C VAL A 180 13.73 -30.59 -10.86
N GLU A 181 13.47 -29.39 -11.36
CA GLU A 181 14.28 -28.73 -12.38
C GLU A 181 15.74 -28.53 -11.90
N LEU A 182 15.92 -28.09 -10.67
CA LEU A 182 17.26 -27.96 -10.07
C LEU A 182 17.96 -29.31 -9.94
N ALA A 183 17.23 -30.37 -9.58
CA ALA A 183 17.78 -31.72 -9.50
C ALA A 183 18.21 -32.26 -10.88
N GLN A 184 17.42 -31.97 -11.93
CA GLN A 184 17.78 -32.32 -13.30
C GLN A 184 19.03 -31.57 -13.76
N LYS A 185 19.07 -30.25 -13.58
CA LYS A 185 20.24 -29.43 -13.92
C LYS A 185 21.50 -29.85 -13.18
N LYS A 186 21.39 -30.26 -11.90
CA LYS A 186 22.52 -30.83 -11.15
C LYS A 186 23.04 -32.12 -11.77
N ARG A 187 22.14 -33.04 -12.13
CA ARG A 187 22.51 -34.30 -12.82
C ARG A 187 23.10 -34.04 -14.20
N GLU A 188 22.62 -33.05 -14.92
CA GLU A 188 23.19 -32.64 -16.22
C GLU A 188 24.59 -32.03 -16.03
N ALA A 189 24.78 -31.17 -15.04
CA ALA A 189 26.09 -30.61 -14.70
C ALA A 189 27.10 -31.67 -14.25
N GLU A 190 26.65 -32.70 -13.52
CA GLU A 190 27.47 -33.87 -13.16
C GLU A 190 27.79 -34.77 -14.38
N LYS A 191 26.93 -34.78 -15.41
CA LYS A 191 27.15 -35.54 -16.66
C LYS A 191 28.00 -34.79 -17.68
N LEU A 192 28.06 -33.46 -17.64
CA LEU A 192 29.07 -32.75 -18.40
C LEU A 192 30.44 -33.22 -17.89
N PRO A 193 31.34 -33.67 -18.79
CA PRO A 193 32.69 -33.97 -18.35
C PRO A 193 33.24 -32.69 -17.73
N THR A 194 33.77 -32.78 -16.51
CA THR A 194 34.74 -31.83 -15.97
C THR A 194 36.02 -31.93 -16.80
N GLY A 195 35.89 -31.74 -18.12
CA GLY A 195 36.89 -31.94 -19.14
C GLY A 195 37.63 -30.64 -19.39
N GLY A 196 38.17 -30.05 -18.34
CA GLY A 196 39.49 -29.45 -18.50
C GLY A 196 40.44 -30.63 -18.53
N ASN A 197 41.05 -30.94 -19.68
CA ASN A 197 42.18 -31.85 -19.73
C ASN A 197 43.32 -31.24 -18.90
N ASN A 198 43.27 -31.39 -17.57
CA ASN A 198 44.46 -31.34 -16.73
C ASN A 198 45.17 -32.68 -16.90
N ARG A 199 45.64 -32.98 -18.12
CA ARG A 199 46.81 -33.83 -18.22
C ARG A 199 47.90 -33.05 -17.51
N ASN A 200 48.48 -33.63 -16.48
CA ASN A 200 49.57 -32.99 -15.78
C ASN A 200 50.68 -32.79 -16.82
N VAL A 201 51.03 -31.53 -17.10
CA VAL A 201 52.01 -31.17 -18.15
C VAL A 201 53.35 -31.87 -17.88
N ASP A 202 53.64 -32.13 -16.60
CA ASP A 202 54.84 -32.82 -16.13
C ASP A 202 54.94 -34.29 -16.55
N ASP A 203 53.84 -34.93 -16.95
CA ASP A 203 53.79 -36.35 -17.37
C ASP A 203 53.66 -36.51 -18.89
N MET A 204 53.69 -35.41 -19.65
CA MET A 204 53.61 -35.42 -21.11
C MET A 204 55.00 -35.65 -21.72
N THR A 205 55.07 -36.42 -22.79
CA THR A 205 56.33 -36.54 -23.55
C THR A 205 56.60 -35.25 -24.33
N ASP A 206 57.87 -35.00 -24.69
CA ASP A 206 58.26 -33.80 -25.45
C ASP A 206 57.43 -33.62 -26.74
N ASP A 207 57.15 -34.70 -27.46
CA ASP A 207 56.31 -34.68 -28.66
C ASP A 207 54.86 -34.28 -28.37
N GLU A 208 54.31 -34.70 -27.23
CA GLU A 208 52.96 -34.36 -26.80
C GLU A 208 52.86 -32.91 -26.31
N LEU A 209 53.93 -32.38 -25.69
CA LEU A 209 54.04 -30.98 -25.27
C LEU A 209 54.05 -30.03 -26.46
N ASP A 210 54.82 -30.38 -27.50
CA ASP A 210 54.90 -29.61 -28.73
C ASP A 210 53.54 -29.54 -29.45
N GLU A 211 52.81 -30.65 -29.52
CA GLU A 211 51.48 -30.70 -30.12
C GLU A 211 50.45 -29.88 -29.32
N TYR A 212 50.53 -29.93 -27.99
CA TYR A 212 49.69 -29.13 -27.10
C TYR A 212 49.97 -27.62 -27.23
N ALA A 213 51.24 -27.23 -27.28
CA ALA A 213 51.66 -25.84 -27.47
C ALA A 213 51.20 -25.28 -28.84
N LEU A 214 51.33 -26.08 -29.90
CA LEU A 214 50.84 -25.73 -31.24
C LEU A 214 49.32 -25.54 -31.26
N ARG A 215 48.57 -26.37 -30.54
CA ARG A 215 47.11 -26.27 -30.45
C ARG A 215 46.66 -24.99 -29.75
N LEU A 216 47.30 -24.63 -28.64
CA LEU A 216 47.09 -23.37 -27.92
C LEU A 216 47.39 -22.14 -28.78
N LEU A 217 48.51 -22.14 -29.50
CA LEU A 217 48.90 -21.06 -30.41
C LEU A 217 47.96 -20.93 -31.61
N SER A 218 47.35 -22.02 -32.06
CA SER A 218 46.41 -22.03 -33.18
C SER A 218 44.99 -21.54 -32.84
N GLY A 219 44.70 -21.31 -31.56
CA GLY A 219 43.42 -20.77 -31.09
C GLY A 219 42.18 -21.65 -31.32
N LYS A 220 42.38 -22.93 -31.67
CA LYS A 220 41.28 -23.90 -31.81
C LYS A 220 41.04 -24.61 -30.48
N SER A 221 40.04 -24.13 -29.73
CA SER A 221 39.43 -24.86 -28.62
C SER A 221 38.74 -26.13 -29.12
#